data_AF-A0AAV2VYQ8-F1
#
_entry.id   AF-A0AAV2VYQ8-F1
#
_cell.length_a   1.000
_cell.length_b   1.000
_cell.length_c   1.000
_cell.angle_alpha   90.00
_cell.angle_beta   90.00
_cell.angle_gamma   90.00
#
_symmetry.space_group_name_H-M   'P 1'
#
loop_
_entity.id
_entity.type
_entity.pdbx_description
1 polymer ?
#
loop_
_entity_poly.entity_id
_entity_poly.type
_entity_poly.pdbx_seq_one_letter_code
_entity_poly.pdbx_strand_id
1 'polypeptide(L)'
;MKTKLTLLSAALLLAGCGGSGGDSASSTSLPTYNLSGNITTANVPASAKVCVDANQNYRCDASEASTTARNGAFTITSTSLSIYDFPILAVMDTGVAQASALSRVNPASAGSQTVLAAPNRRMKSDNVINGITTLISGAMDNGLTLSQAVSQVETEIKRANIALSGSLLKNLNANALSVLEANVVKLSQAAGDKNRSSVLASAGLSLADYKALTDANASAEDLTKAVTELSKAKFTLQPLNDTGLTKFFSDASNTENQTENPSDYPGQDAMYGLDVTDKQANTGNGFKFKKLDAQGNELADDATEWSCVSDERTGLIWEVKSTDTSSIQHLDRLFAVEIKDRFKPHSYDVSLVNCQASGDGICTTQQYVDEINKQKICGLSTWRLPTGHELYDIVDFGEEGKLPDGSIAGLSLKYFPNQTIGTEDDYPYIKKGIVWTDHFLHGNFYSEAKGKLYFYAVHLNGTDPSDLGSGAVTLTRGQSAQYEIWTNEYAQLEWETESYSFPTRLVATKETK
;
A
#
# COMPACT_ATOMS: atom_id res chain seq x y z
N MET A 1 -9.90 43.50 13.46
CA MET A 1 -10.86 43.28 14.56
C MET A 1 -11.00 41.78 14.76
N LYS A 2 -10.96 41.31 16.01
CA LYS A 2 -11.26 39.94 16.48
C LYS A 2 -12.70 39.55 16.02
N THR A 3 -13.14 38.31 15.81
CA THR A 3 -13.03 37.06 16.58
C THR A 3 -13.47 35.84 15.73
N LYS A 4 -12.88 34.68 16.07
CA LYS A 4 -13.19 33.27 15.76
C LYS A 4 -14.66 32.87 15.55
N LEU A 5 -14.91 31.88 14.67
CA LEU A 5 -15.61 30.61 14.98
C LEU A 5 -15.57 29.62 13.80
N THR A 6 -14.90 28.49 14.04
CA THR A 6 -15.00 27.19 13.35
C THR A 6 -16.42 26.66 13.27
N LEU A 7 -16.77 25.93 12.20
CA LEU A 7 -17.45 24.62 12.24
C LEU A 7 -17.65 24.01 10.83
N LEU A 8 -17.09 22.81 10.67
CA LEU A 8 -17.60 21.61 9.99
C LEU A 8 -18.72 21.72 8.93
N SER A 9 -18.45 21.05 7.80
CA SER A 9 -19.36 20.17 7.05
C SER A 9 -20.57 20.81 6.35
N ALA A 10 -20.41 21.11 5.07
CA ALA A 10 -21.53 21.28 4.14
C ALA A 10 -21.81 19.96 3.41
N ALA A 11 -22.63 19.11 4.04
CA ALA A 11 -23.44 18.14 3.29
C ALA A 11 -24.49 18.94 2.50
N LEU A 12 -24.36 18.95 1.17
CA LEU A 12 -25.29 19.58 0.26
C LEU A 12 -26.67 18.88 0.31
N LEU A 13 -27.66 19.58 0.82
CA LEU A 13 -29.08 19.28 0.65
C LEU A 13 -29.50 19.71 -0.76
N LEU A 14 -29.83 18.72 -1.60
CA LEU A 14 -30.79 18.89 -2.68
C LEU A 14 -32.20 18.96 -2.07
N ALA A 15 -32.75 20.17 -1.96
CA ALA A 15 -34.20 20.37 -1.94
C ALA A 15 -34.50 21.76 -2.52
N GLY A 16 -35.02 21.77 -3.75
CA GLY A 16 -35.31 23.01 -4.46
C GLY A 16 -36.09 22.82 -5.76
N CYS A 17 -37.19 22.07 -5.73
CA CYS A 17 -38.36 22.40 -6.56
C CYS A 17 -39.64 21.71 -6.06
N GLY A 18 -40.61 22.51 -5.60
CA GLY A 18 -42.04 22.19 -5.68
C GLY A 18 -42.75 21.81 -4.37
N GLY A 19 -43.75 22.61 -3.99
CA GLY A 19 -44.93 22.11 -3.28
C GLY A 19 -45.24 22.78 -1.94
N SER A 20 -46.18 23.71 -1.98
CA SER A 20 -46.84 24.35 -0.83
C SER A 20 -47.58 23.34 0.07
N GLY A 21 -47.43 23.46 1.39
CA GLY A 21 -48.45 23.00 2.35
C GLY A 21 -47.94 22.34 3.64
N GLY A 22 -48.17 23.02 4.78
CA GLY A 22 -48.52 22.37 6.06
C GLY A 22 -47.40 21.93 7.00
N ASP A 23 -47.32 22.62 8.14
CA ASP A 23 -46.78 22.24 9.45
C ASP A 23 -46.04 20.90 9.57
N SER A 24 -44.74 20.98 9.88
CA SER A 24 -44.03 20.18 10.89
C SER A 24 -42.55 20.59 10.92
N ALA A 25 -42.07 21.09 12.05
CA ALA A 25 -40.64 21.31 12.28
C ALA A 25 -39.91 19.95 12.26
N SER A 26 -39.33 19.56 11.12
CA SER A 26 -38.49 18.36 11.05
C SER A 26 -37.11 18.68 11.61
N SER A 27 -36.74 18.05 12.73
CA SER A 27 -35.40 18.10 13.30
C SER A 27 -34.35 17.61 12.30
N THR A 28 -33.44 18.47 11.86
CA THR A 28 -32.30 18.11 11.01
C THR A 28 -31.16 17.56 11.87
N SER A 29 -31.32 16.37 12.45
CA SER A 29 -30.21 15.65 13.09
C SER A 29 -29.38 14.90 12.04
N LEU A 30 -28.05 14.99 12.12
CA LEU A 30 -27.14 14.21 11.29
C LEU A 30 -27.47 12.70 11.36
N PRO A 31 -27.32 11.95 10.26
CA PRO A 31 -27.52 10.52 10.27
C PRO A 31 -26.56 9.86 11.27
N THR A 32 -27.08 8.88 11.99
CA THR A 32 -26.33 8.15 13.00
C THR A 32 -26.18 6.70 12.57
N TYR A 33 -24.96 6.18 12.67
CA TYR A 33 -24.57 4.83 12.29
C TYR A 33 -24.19 4.04 13.54
N ASN A 34 -24.65 2.79 13.60
CA ASN A 34 -24.38 1.90 14.72
C ASN A 34 -23.57 0.69 14.25
N LEU A 35 -22.50 0.41 14.97
CA LEU A 35 -21.65 -0.75 14.82
C LEU A 35 -21.72 -1.56 16.12
N SER A 36 -22.30 -2.75 16.07
CA SER A 36 -22.47 -3.61 17.25
C SER A 36 -21.84 -4.98 17.09
N GLY A 37 -21.58 -5.62 18.23
CA GLY A 37 -20.94 -6.92 18.28
C GLY A 37 -20.77 -7.45 19.69
N ASN A 38 -19.98 -8.51 19.82
CA ASN A 38 -19.69 -9.16 21.08
C ASN A 38 -18.21 -9.54 21.20
N ILE A 39 -17.64 -9.33 22.38
CA ILE A 39 -16.34 -9.88 22.77
C ILE A 39 -16.59 -11.31 23.27
N THR A 40 -15.95 -12.30 22.64
CA THR A 40 -16.24 -13.74 22.87
C THR A 40 -15.06 -14.53 23.42
N THR A 41 -14.06 -13.85 23.98
CA THR A 41 -12.95 -14.48 24.70
C THR A 41 -13.33 -14.82 26.15
N ALA A 42 -12.50 -15.61 26.84
CA ALA A 42 -12.68 -15.86 28.27
C ALA A 42 -12.28 -14.64 29.11
N ASN A 43 -12.89 -14.51 30.31
CA ASN A 43 -12.56 -13.48 31.31
C ASN A 43 -12.73 -12.02 30.83
N VAL A 44 -13.72 -11.75 29.97
CA VAL A 44 -14.05 -10.37 29.58
C VAL A 44 -14.44 -9.57 30.83
N PRO A 45 -13.76 -8.44 31.12
CA PRO A 45 -14.11 -7.62 32.26
C PRO A 45 -15.52 -7.01 32.08
N ALA A 46 -16.16 -6.65 33.20
CA ALA A 46 -17.50 -6.06 33.18
C ALA A 46 -17.57 -4.76 32.35
N SER A 47 -16.45 -4.06 32.21
CA SER A 47 -16.27 -2.85 31.41
C SER A 47 -14.98 -2.92 30.59
N ALA A 48 -15.06 -3.44 29.37
CA ALA A 48 -13.98 -3.36 28.38
C ALA A 48 -14.16 -2.12 27.49
N LYS A 49 -13.09 -1.38 27.18
CA LYS A 49 -13.16 -0.29 26.20
C LYS A 49 -13.17 -0.91 24.80
N VAL A 50 -14.08 -0.46 23.94
CA VAL A 50 -14.15 -0.89 22.54
C VAL A 50 -14.09 0.33 21.64
N CYS A 51 -13.28 0.31 20.59
CA CYS A 51 -13.12 1.42 19.66
C CYS A 51 -12.93 0.96 18.21
N VAL A 52 -13.12 1.89 17.27
CA VAL A 52 -12.70 1.74 15.89
C VAL A 52 -11.28 2.29 15.75
N ASP A 53 -10.32 1.45 15.41
CA ASP A 53 -8.89 1.77 15.27
C ASP A 53 -8.60 2.38 13.90
N ALA A 54 -8.85 3.68 13.78
CA ALA A 54 -8.85 4.39 12.51
C ALA A 54 -7.44 4.62 11.96
N ASN A 55 -6.43 4.62 12.82
CA ASN A 55 -5.02 4.78 12.46
C ASN A 55 -4.22 3.46 12.52
N GLN A 56 -4.89 2.34 12.84
CA GLN A 56 -4.34 0.99 12.88
C GLN A 56 -3.14 0.85 13.83
N ASN A 57 -3.11 1.63 14.91
CA ASN A 57 -2.01 1.63 15.86
C ASN A 57 -2.22 0.66 17.04
N TYR A 58 -3.32 -0.10 17.03
CA TYR A 58 -3.72 -1.04 18.08
C TYR A 58 -3.96 -0.38 19.45
N ARG A 59 -4.46 0.86 19.46
CA ARG A 59 -4.84 1.60 20.67
C ARG A 59 -6.21 2.23 20.44
N CYS A 60 -6.90 2.53 21.55
CA CYS A 60 -8.14 3.30 21.50
C CYS A 60 -7.85 4.75 21.84
N ASP A 61 -7.59 5.56 20.83
CA ASP A 61 -7.26 6.98 20.94
C ASP A 61 -8.49 7.83 21.29
N ALA A 62 -8.27 9.07 21.75
CA ALA A 62 -9.34 9.97 22.16
C ALA A 62 -10.20 10.46 20.97
N SER A 63 -9.62 10.50 19.77
CA SER A 63 -10.29 10.90 18.52
C SER A 63 -11.14 9.79 17.90
N GLU A 64 -11.07 8.57 18.44
CA GLU A 64 -11.70 7.41 17.85
C GLU A 64 -13.10 7.14 18.41
N ALA A 65 -13.99 6.71 17.53
CA ALA A 65 -15.33 6.28 17.92
C ALA A 65 -15.21 5.10 18.88
N SER A 66 -15.70 5.26 20.10
CA SER A 66 -15.52 4.27 21.16
C SER A 66 -16.74 4.13 22.07
N THR A 67 -16.78 3.04 22.81
CA THR A 67 -17.84 2.66 23.75
C THR A 67 -17.26 1.81 24.87
N THR A 68 -18.08 1.49 25.87
CA THR A 68 -17.75 0.51 26.90
C THR A 68 -18.65 -0.70 26.74
N ALA A 69 -18.03 -1.87 26.51
CA ALA A 69 -18.76 -3.12 26.44
C ALA A 69 -19.36 -3.49 27.80
N ARG A 70 -20.55 -4.10 27.79
CA ARG A 70 -21.23 -4.62 28.98
C ARG A 70 -21.45 -6.11 28.79
N ASN A 71 -20.81 -6.94 29.62
CA ASN A 71 -20.83 -8.40 29.49
C ASN A 71 -20.44 -8.87 28.06
N GLY A 72 -19.41 -8.24 27.49
CA GLY A 72 -18.93 -8.51 26.12
C GLY A 72 -19.69 -7.78 25.01
N ALA A 73 -20.98 -7.45 25.21
CA ALA A 73 -21.77 -6.80 24.18
C ALA A 73 -21.40 -5.31 24.07
N PHE A 74 -21.27 -4.81 22.84
CA PHE A 74 -20.95 -3.40 22.58
C PHE A 74 -21.76 -2.84 21.41
N THR A 75 -21.96 -1.52 21.45
CA THR A 75 -22.47 -0.71 20.33
C THR A 75 -21.69 0.60 20.30
N ILE A 76 -21.02 0.86 19.17
CA ILE A 76 -20.41 2.14 18.84
C ILE A 76 -21.39 2.92 17.97
N THR A 77 -21.61 4.18 18.32
CA THR A 77 -22.50 5.09 17.60
C THR A 77 -21.68 6.26 17.07
N SER A 78 -21.80 6.56 15.78
CA SER A 78 -21.06 7.65 15.13
C SER A 78 -21.89 8.33 14.05
N THR A 79 -21.55 9.58 13.73
CA THR A 79 -22.08 10.30 12.58
C THR A 79 -21.25 10.04 11.30
N SER A 80 -20.12 9.33 11.41
CA SER A 80 -19.28 8.94 10.29
C SER A 80 -19.54 7.49 9.85
N LEU A 81 -19.64 7.26 8.53
CA LEU A 81 -19.67 5.93 7.94
C LEU A 81 -18.33 5.19 8.06
N SER A 82 -17.24 5.90 8.32
CA SER A 82 -15.89 5.31 8.44
C SER A 82 -15.77 4.31 9.59
N ILE A 83 -16.73 4.28 10.53
CA ILE A 83 -16.80 3.21 11.55
C ILE A 83 -16.91 1.81 10.94
N TYR A 84 -17.29 1.70 9.67
CA TYR A 84 -17.33 0.44 8.90
C TYR A 84 -16.13 0.25 7.98
N ASP A 85 -15.06 1.04 8.11
CA ASP A 85 -13.87 0.93 7.25
C ASP A 85 -12.63 0.39 7.99
N PHE A 86 -12.61 0.48 9.32
CA PHE A 86 -11.42 0.17 10.13
C PHE A 86 -11.64 -0.96 11.14
N PRO A 87 -10.56 -1.64 11.60
CA PRO A 87 -10.63 -2.68 12.62
C PRO A 87 -11.31 -2.21 13.91
N ILE A 88 -11.89 -3.17 14.64
CA ILE A 88 -12.52 -2.91 15.94
C ILE A 88 -11.64 -3.50 17.02
N LEU A 89 -11.24 -2.70 18.00
CA LEU A 89 -10.46 -3.16 19.14
C LEU A 89 -11.32 -3.35 20.37
N ALA A 90 -10.99 -4.37 21.16
CA ALA A 90 -11.37 -4.47 22.56
C ALA A 90 -10.11 -4.36 23.43
N VAL A 91 -10.04 -3.30 24.24
CA VAL A 91 -8.96 -3.05 25.19
C VAL A 91 -9.46 -3.42 26.59
N MET A 92 -8.82 -4.43 27.18
CA MET A 92 -9.13 -4.97 28.48
C MET A 92 -7.94 -4.78 29.40
N ASP A 93 -8.11 -3.99 30.46
CA ASP A 93 -7.12 -3.92 31.53
C ASP A 93 -7.33 -5.10 32.47
N THR A 94 -6.32 -5.97 32.55
CA THR A 94 -6.38 -7.15 33.41
C THR A 94 -5.96 -6.85 34.84
N GLY A 95 -5.43 -5.64 35.12
CA GLY A 95 -4.90 -5.26 36.42
C GLY A 95 -3.64 -6.04 36.85
N VAL A 96 -3.18 -6.98 36.00
CA VAL A 96 -2.00 -7.82 36.22
C VAL A 96 -1.06 -7.62 35.05
N ALA A 97 0.10 -6.99 35.29
CA ALA A 97 1.17 -6.98 34.32
C ALA A 97 1.67 -8.42 34.14
N GLN A 98 1.47 -9.02 32.96
CA GLN A 98 2.12 -10.29 32.65
C GLN A 98 3.60 -10.03 32.39
N ALA A 99 4.45 -10.73 33.14
CA ALA A 99 5.89 -10.70 32.93
C ALA A 99 6.20 -11.35 31.58
N SER A 100 6.39 -10.54 30.54
CA SER A 100 7.02 -11.01 29.31
C SER A 100 8.53 -11.11 29.57
N ALA A 101 9.21 -12.15 29.09
CA ALA A 101 10.68 -12.17 29.01
C ALA A 101 11.28 -11.01 28.17
N LEU A 102 10.47 -10.24 27.42
CA LEU A 102 10.90 -8.95 26.83
C LEU A 102 11.05 -7.84 27.88
N SER A 103 10.44 -7.97 29.07
CA SER A 103 10.66 -7.05 30.20
C SER A 103 12.11 -7.06 30.70
N ARG A 104 12.86 -8.16 30.51
CA ARG A 104 14.30 -8.25 30.85
C ARG A 104 15.22 -7.60 29.81
N VAL A 105 14.73 -7.34 28.60
CA VAL A 105 15.50 -6.77 27.48
C VAL A 105 15.05 -5.32 27.18
N ASN A 106 13.79 -4.99 27.46
CA ASN A 106 13.20 -3.67 27.29
C ASN A 106 12.01 -3.47 28.26
N PRO A 107 12.19 -2.75 29.39
CA PRO A 107 11.16 -2.58 30.43
C PRO A 107 9.83 -1.96 29.96
N ALA A 108 9.80 -1.34 28.77
CA ALA A 108 8.62 -0.69 28.18
C ALA A 108 7.70 -1.63 27.36
N SER A 109 7.93 -2.95 27.41
CA SER A 109 7.16 -3.96 26.63
C SER A 109 6.12 -4.74 27.44
N ALA A 110 6.04 -4.53 28.76
CA ALA A 110 5.01 -5.14 29.60
C ALA A 110 3.73 -4.29 29.54
N GLY A 111 2.77 -4.67 28.69
CA GLY A 111 1.43 -4.11 28.73
C GLY A 111 0.57 -4.80 29.79
N SER A 112 -0.07 -4.05 30.70
CA SER A 112 -1.14 -4.58 31.56
C SER A 112 -2.44 -4.85 30.78
N GLN A 113 -2.52 -4.30 29.57
CA GLN A 113 -3.68 -4.33 28.70
C GLN A 113 -3.59 -5.47 27.68
N THR A 114 -4.65 -6.24 27.61
CA THR A 114 -4.93 -7.16 26.52
C THR A 114 -5.73 -6.41 25.46
N VAL A 115 -5.21 -6.35 24.25
CA VAL A 115 -5.90 -5.71 23.10
C VAL A 115 -6.25 -6.79 22.09
N LEU A 116 -7.53 -6.97 21.81
CA LEU A 116 -8.00 -7.89 20.77
C LEU A 116 -8.56 -7.08 19.62
N ALA A 117 -8.43 -7.62 18.40
CA ALA A 117 -8.90 -6.98 17.19
C ALA A 117 -9.93 -7.84 16.47
N ALA A 118 -10.82 -7.20 15.75
CA ALA A 118 -11.65 -7.82 14.74
C ALA A 118 -11.49 -7.08 13.42
N PRO A 119 -11.41 -7.80 12.30
CA PRO A 119 -11.27 -7.18 11.00
C PRO A 119 -12.56 -6.43 10.67
N ASN A 120 -12.41 -5.37 9.89
CA ASN A 120 -13.58 -4.70 9.35
C ASN A 120 -14.28 -5.59 8.31
N ARG A 121 -15.55 -5.90 8.56
CA ARG A 121 -16.40 -6.70 7.66
C ARG A 121 -17.49 -5.88 6.98
N ARG A 122 -17.50 -4.55 7.16
CA ARG A 122 -18.58 -3.65 6.73
C ARG A 122 -19.96 -4.08 7.25
N MET A 123 -19.98 -4.70 8.43
CA MET A 123 -21.19 -5.22 9.07
C MET A 123 -21.65 -4.28 10.17
N LYS A 124 -22.96 -3.99 10.19
CA LYS A 124 -23.59 -3.15 11.23
C LYS A 124 -23.70 -3.87 12.58
N SER A 125 -23.85 -5.18 12.55
CA SER A 125 -24.03 -6.06 13.72
C SER A 125 -23.21 -7.32 13.57
N ASP A 126 -23.24 -8.19 14.58
CA ASP A 126 -22.63 -9.54 14.54
C ASP A 126 -21.11 -9.52 14.35
N ASN A 127 -20.47 -8.40 14.71
CA ASN A 127 -19.03 -8.33 14.85
C ASN A 127 -18.61 -9.14 16.08
N VAL A 128 -17.56 -9.94 15.92
CA VAL A 128 -17.03 -10.80 16.98
C VAL A 128 -15.60 -10.37 17.23
N ILE A 129 -15.24 -10.12 18.50
CA ILE A 129 -13.87 -9.83 18.90
C ILE A 129 -13.38 -10.98 19.79
N ASN A 130 -12.39 -11.73 19.32
CA ASN A 130 -11.69 -12.78 20.07
C ASN A 130 -10.26 -13.00 19.55
N GLY A 131 -9.52 -13.96 20.11
CA GLY A 131 -8.17 -14.30 19.62
C GLY A 131 -8.12 -14.72 18.15
N ILE A 132 -9.14 -15.38 17.62
CA ILE A 132 -9.19 -15.82 16.22
C ILE A 132 -9.37 -14.64 15.27
N THR A 133 -10.31 -13.73 15.56
CA THR A 133 -10.46 -12.50 14.77
C THR A 133 -9.23 -11.60 14.87
N THR A 134 -8.51 -11.67 15.99
CA THR A 134 -7.25 -10.93 16.18
C THR A 134 -6.16 -11.45 15.25
N LEU A 135 -6.07 -12.77 15.02
CA LEU A 135 -5.17 -13.35 14.01
C LEU A 135 -5.54 -12.92 12.59
N ILE A 136 -6.84 -12.86 12.28
CA ILE A 136 -7.30 -12.41 10.96
C ILE A 136 -6.95 -10.93 10.75
N SER A 137 -7.19 -10.07 11.75
CA SER A 137 -6.76 -8.68 11.73
C SER A 137 -5.25 -8.56 11.53
N GLY A 138 -4.45 -9.29 12.32
CA GLY A 138 -3.00 -9.31 12.14
C GLY A 138 -2.59 -9.73 10.73
N ALA A 139 -3.18 -10.79 10.18
CA ALA A 139 -2.91 -11.18 8.79
C ALA A 139 -3.26 -10.06 7.79
N MET A 140 -4.31 -9.26 8.04
CA MET A 140 -4.65 -8.08 7.22
C MET A 140 -3.66 -6.93 7.37
N ASP A 141 -3.00 -6.77 8.53
CA ASP A 141 -1.90 -5.79 8.68
C ASP A 141 -0.76 -6.04 7.70
N ASN A 142 -0.67 -7.26 7.14
CA ASN A 142 0.25 -7.59 6.06
C ASN A 142 -0.32 -7.22 4.67
N GLY A 143 -1.22 -6.24 4.57
CA GLY A 143 -1.84 -5.83 3.30
C GLY A 143 -2.75 -6.89 2.65
N LEU A 144 -3.04 -8.01 3.33
CA LEU A 144 -3.96 -9.02 2.82
C LEU A 144 -5.39 -8.49 2.88
N THR A 145 -6.17 -8.72 1.82
CA THR A 145 -7.62 -8.53 1.88
C THR A 145 -8.25 -9.46 2.92
N LEU A 146 -9.44 -9.14 3.44
CA LEU A 146 -10.15 -10.00 4.40
C LEU A 146 -10.26 -11.45 3.92
N SER A 147 -10.54 -11.68 2.63
CA SER A 147 -10.64 -13.02 2.06
C SER A 147 -9.31 -13.77 2.09
N GLN A 148 -8.22 -13.09 1.70
CA GLN A 148 -6.87 -13.65 1.74
C GLN A 148 -6.41 -13.92 3.17
N ALA A 149 -6.64 -12.99 4.09
CA ALA A 149 -6.31 -13.15 5.51
C ALA A 149 -7.05 -14.33 6.14
N VAL A 150 -8.35 -14.49 5.85
CA VAL A 150 -9.13 -15.64 6.30
C VAL A 150 -8.58 -16.94 5.72
N SER A 151 -8.31 -16.98 4.41
CA SER A 151 -7.72 -18.15 3.74
C SER A 151 -6.35 -18.51 4.30
N GLN A 152 -5.51 -17.51 4.61
CA GLN A 152 -4.19 -17.70 5.18
C GLN A 152 -4.30 -18.30 6.59
N VAL A 153 -5.10 -17.70 7.46
CA VAL A 153 -5.30 -18.20 8.83
C VAL A 153 -5.94 -19.59 8.82
N GLU A 154 -6.88 -19.88 7.91
CA GLU A 154 -7.43 -21.23 7.73
C GLU A 154 -6.37 -22.26 7.32
N THR A 155 -5.46 -21.87 6.43
CA THR A 155 -4.34 -22.72 5.99
C THR A 155 -3.42 -23.04 7.17
N GLU A 156 -3.09 -22.02 7.96
CA GLU A 156 -2.24 -22.17 9.13
C GLU A 156 -2.90 -22.99 10.25
N ILE A 157 -4.20 -22.80 10.51
CA ILE A 157 -4.97 -23.63 11.46
C ILE A 157 -4.91 -25.11 11.05
N LYS A 158 -5.07 -25.41 9.74
CA LYS A 158 -4.95 -26.78 9.22
C LYS A 158 -3.52 -27.32 9.36
N ARG A 159 -2.51 -26.49 9.08
CA ARG A 159 -1.09 -26.84 9.23
C ARG A 159 -0.72 -27.13 10.69
N ALA A 160 -1.38 -26.47 11.63
CA ALA A 160 -1.31 -26.73 13.07
C ALA A 160 -2.05 -28.01 13.52
N ASN A 161 -2.62 -28.79 12.59
CA ASN A 161 -3.46 -29.96 12.86
C ASN A 161 -4.72 -29.65 13.70
N ILE A 162 -5.27 -28.44 13.59
CA ILE A 162 -6.53 -28.08 14.24
C ILE A 162 -7.68 -28.31 13.26
N ALA A 163 -8.64 -29.14 13.66
CA ALA A 163 -9.78 -29.47 12.81
C ALA A 163 -10.76 -28.29 12.71
N LEU A 164 -11.03 -27.81 11.49
CA LEU A 164 -11.99 -26.76 11.20
C LEU A 164 -13.06 -27.26 10.22
N SER A 165 -14.33 -27.15 10.60
CA SER A 165 -15.46 -27.54 9.76
C SER A 165 -16.09 -26.31 9.09
N GLY A 166 -15.91 -26.16 7.78
CA GLY A 166 -16.40 -25.02 7.02
C GLY A 166 -15.53 -23.76 7.15
N SER A 167 -16.07 -22.60 6.78
CA SER A 167 -15.32 -21.33 6.80
C SER A 167 -15.09 -20.82 8.23
N LEU A 168 -13.90 -20.29 8.49
CA LEU A 168 -13.46 -19.73 9.77
C LEU A 168 -14.38 -18.61 10.25
N LEU A 169 -14.80 -17.70 9.36
CA LEU A 169 -15.70 -16.58 9.73
C LEU A 169 -17.07 -17.04 10.24
N LYS A 170 -17.50 -18.26 9.91
CA LYS A 170 -18.76 -18.84 10.41
C LYS A 170 -18.56 -19.64 11.71
N ASN A 171 -17.31 -19.92 12.08
CA ASN A 171 -16.94 -20.83 13.15
C ASN A 171 -15.95 -20.21 14.13
N LEU A 172 -15.99 -18.89 14.31
CA LEU A 172 -15.05 -18.12 15.14
C LEU A 172 -14.98 -18.57 16.62
N ASN A 173 -16.00 -19.30 17.10
CA ASN A 173 -16.11 -19.82 18.46
C ASN A 173 -16.11 -21.36 18.50
N ALA A 174 -15.63 -22.04 17.46
CA ALA A 174 -15.58 -23.49 17.46
C ALA A 174 -14.69 -24.02 18.59
N ASN A 175 -15.15 -25.06 19.30
CA ASN A 175 -14.41 -25.64 20.44
C ASN A 175 -12.98 -26.06 20.07
N ALA A 176 -12.76 -26.53 18.83
CA ALA A 176 -11.44 -26.90 18.33
C ALA A 176 -10.45 -25.71 18.30
N LEU A 177 -10.94 -24.47 18.26
CA LEU A 177 -10.12 -23.25 18.24
C LEU A 177 -9.83 -22.71 19.65
N SER A 178 -10.45 -23.24 20.71
CA SER A 178 -10.41 -22.65 22.06
C SER A 178 -8.99 -22.49 22.62
N VAL A 179 -8.10 -23.47 22.40
CA VAL A 179 -6.70 -23.39 22.82
C VAL A 179 -5.95 -22.30 22.06
N LEU A 180 -6.11 -22.27 20.73
CA LEU A 180 -5.48 -21.27 19.88
C LEU A 180 -5.96 -19.86 20.24
N GLU A 181 -7.27 -19.68 20.39
CA GLU A 181 -7.89 -18.41 20.80
C GLU A 181 -7.29 -17.90 22.11
N ALA A 182 -7.27 -18.75 23.15
CA ALA A 182 -6.75 -18.39 24.45
C ALA A 182 -5.25 -18.05 24.43
N ASN A 183 -4.46 -18.76 23.61
CA ASN A 183 -3.03 -18.49 23.48
C ASN A 183 -2.75 -17.22 22.69
N VAL A 184 -3.56 -16.87 21.69
CA VAL A 184 -3.45 -15.59 20.97
C VAL A 184 -3.79 -14.41 21.88
N VAL A 185 -4.77 -14.57 22.76
CA VAL A 185 -5.11 -13.55 23.77
C VAL A 185 -3.90 -13.25 24.67
N LYS A 186 -3.22 -14.30 25.14
CA LYS A 186 -1.98 -14.17 25.92
C LYS A 186 -0.83 -13.60 25.08
N LEU A 187 -0.70 -14.01 23.81
CA LEU A 187 0.30 -13.47 22.89
C LEU A 187 0.13 -11.95 22.72
N SER A 188 -1.09 -11.48 22.48
CA SER A 188 -1.39 -10.06 22.31
C SER A 188 -1.08 -9.24 23.57
N GLN A 189 -1.39 -9.80 24.75
CA GLN A 189 -1.02 -9.18 26.02
C GLN A 189 0.51 -9.10 26.18
N ALA A 190 1.22 -10.20 25.89
CA ALA A 190 2.67 -10.30 26.04
C ALA A 190 3.47 -9.48 25.00
N ALA A 191 2.89 -9.20 23.83
CA ALA A 191 3.51 -8.39 22.78
C ALA A 191 3.74 -6.92 23.19
N GLY A 192 2.81 -6.38 24.00
CA GLY A 192 2.83 -4.99 24.44
C GLY A 192 2.63 -3.98 23.30
N ASP A 193 2.41 -2.71 23.65
CA ASP A 193 1.93 -1.71 22.69
C ASP A 193 2.88 -1.39 21.53
N LYS A 194 4.18 -1.62 21.69
CA LYS A 194 5.17 -1.31 20.65
C LYS A 194 5.28 -2.40 19.58
N ASN A 195 5.04 -3.67 19.96
CA ASN A 195 5.28 -4.80 19.06
C ASN A 195 3.99 -5.53 18.68
N ARG A 196 2.82 -5.11 19.19
CA ARG A 196 1.57 -5.84 19.00
C ARG A 196 1.23 -6.04 17.53
N SER A 197 1.26 -4.97 16.73
CA SER A 197 0.98 -5.07 15.30
C SER A 197 1.93 -6.05 14.61
N SER A 198 3.25 -5.90 14.76
CA SER A 198 4.22 -6.79 14.09
C SER A 198 4.14 -8.26 14.55
N VAL A 199 3.88 -8.48 15.84
CA VAL A 199 3.73 -9.83 16.41
C VAL A 199 2.45 -10.50 15.91
N LEU A 200 1.31 -9.78 15.93
CA LEU A 200 0.04 -10.31 15.44
C LEU A 200 0.04 -10.49 13.93
N ALA A 201 0.68 -9.58 13.20
CA ALA A 201 0.91 -9.70 11.77
C ALA A 201 1.66 -10.98 11.43
N SER A 202 2.79 -11.22 12.09
CA SER A 202 3.58 -12.42 11.88
C SER A 202 2.83 -13.69 12.30
N ALA A 203 2.10 -13.64 13.42
CA ALA A 203 1.34 -14.79 13.93
C ALA A 203 0.21 -15.17 12.97
N GLY A 204 -0.50 -14.19 12.40
CA GLY A 204 -1.55 -14.44 11.41
C GLY A 204 -1.05 -15.19 10.17
N LEU A 205 0.21 -14.98 9.78
CA LEU A 205 0.82 -15.64 8.63
C LEU A 205 1.42 -17.02 8.94
N SER A 206 1.81 -17.29 10.19
CA SER A 206 2.72 -18.40 10.51
C SER A 206 2.46 -19.12 11.84
N LEU A 207 1.26 -18.97 12.43
CA LEU A 207 0.98 -19.52 13.76
C LEU A 207 1.35 -21.00 13.90
N ALA A 208 1.30 -21.81 12.84
CA ALA A 208 1.59 -23.24 12.92
C ALA A 208 3.09 -23.54 13.14
N ASP A 209 3.98 -22.58 12.89
CA ASP A 209 5.41 -22.68 13.23
C ASP A 209 5.67 -22.50 14.73
N TYR A 210 4.71 -21.92 15.45
CA TYR A 210 4.86 -21.56 16.85
C TYR A 210 4.01 -22.45 17.75
N LYS A 211 4.63 -23.52 18.26
CA LYS A 211 3.98 -24.47 19.18
C LYS A 211 3.33 -23.79 20.41
N ALA A 212 3.90 -22.68 20.89
CA ALA A 212 3.32 -21.90 21.98
C ALA A 212 1.90 -21.38 21.70
N LEU A 213 1.50 -21.26 20.44
CA LEU A 213 0.16 -20.83 20.04
C LEU A 213 -0.83 -22.00 19.97
N THR A 214 -0.35 -23.23 19.79
CA THR A 214 -1.19 -24.40 19.52
C THR A 214 -1.23 -25.40 20.68
N ASP A 215 -0.27 -25.34 21.61
CA ASP A 215 -0.19 -26.22 22.77
C ASP A 215 -1.10 -25.73 23.92
N ALA A 216 -1.91 -26.63 24.48
CA ALA A 216 -2.78 -26.36 25.61
C ALA A 216 -2.00 -26.03 26.90
N ASN A 217 -0.75 -26.51 27.00
CA ASN A 217 0.12 -26.33 28.16
C ASN A 217 1.27 -25.34 27.90
N ALA A 218 1.16 -24.48 26.90
CA ALA A 218 2.16 -23.45 26.63
C ALA A 218 2.42 -22.61 27.89
N SER A 219 3.67 -22.60 28.36
CA SER A 219 4.08 -21.82 29.51
C SER A 219 4.16 -20.33 29.16
N ALA A 220 4.20 -19.45 30.17
CA ALA A 220 4.44 -18.03 29.97
C ALA A 220 5.81 -17.75 29.32
N GLU A 221 6.79 -18.64 29.56
CA GLU A 221 8.12 -18.57 28.94
C GLU A 221 8.05 -18.92 27.44
N ASP A 222 7.33 -19.99 27.07
CA ASP A 222 7.13 -20.39 25.67
C ASP A 222 6.45 -19.27 24.86
N LEU A 223 5.41 -18.66 25.45
CA LEU A 223 4.70 -17.55 24.83
C LEU A 223 5.63 -16.34 24.66
N THR A 224 6.47 -16.02 25.64
CA THR A 224 7.38 -14.87 25.44
C THR A 224 8.47 -15.16 24.41
N LYS A 225 8.96 -16.40 24.34
CA LYS A 225 9.89 -16.79 23.29
C LYS A 225 9.23 -16.62 21.92
N ALA A 226 7.99 -17.06 21.76
CA ALA A 226 7.22 -16.86 20.53
C ALA A 226 7.04 -15.37 20.20
N VAL A 227 6.69 -14.51 21.17
CA VAL A 227 6.62 -13.04 20.94
C VAL A 227 7.96 -12.51 20.42
N THR A 228 9.08 -12.91 21.03
CA THR A 228 10.41 -12.43 20.64
C THR A 228 10.76 -12.87 19.22
N GLU A 229 10.47 -14.11 18.86
CA GLU A 229 10.71 -14.64 17.52
C GLU A 229 9.78 -14.01 16.48
N LEU A 230 8.49 -13.87 16.78
CA LEU A 230 7.48 -13.23 15.94
C LEU A 230 7.78 -11.74 15.71
N SER A 231 8.22 -11.00 16.74
CA SER A 231 8.63 -9.59 16.58
C SER A 231 9.84 -9.39 15.66
N LYS A 232 10.61 -10.47 15.43
CA LYS A 232 11.76 -10.52 14.53
C LYS A 232 11.45 -11.28 13.25
N ALA A 233 10.29 -11.93 13.16
CA ALA A 233 9.93 -12.78 12.04
C ALA A 233 9.71 -11.88 10.83
N LYS A 234 10.73 -11.83 9.96
CA LYS A 234 10.66 -11.16 8.67
C LYS A 234 9.89 -12.07 7.72
N PHE A 235 8.56 -12.00 7.75
CA PHE A 235 7.79 -12.47 6.61
C PHE A 235 7.90 -11.41 5.51
N THR A 236 8.40 -11.83 4.36
CA THR A 236 8.60 -10.94 3.20
C THR A 236 7.25 -10.61 2.57
N LEU A 237 6.51 -9.70 3.20
CA LEU A 237 5.90 -8.65 2.40
C LEU A 237 7.05 -7.98 1.68
N GLN A 238 6.95 -7.73 0.37
CA GLN A 238 7.88 -6.78 -0.24
C GLN A 238 7.68 -5.47 0.54
N PRO A 239 8.68 -5.04 1.35
CA PRO A 239 8.55 -3.82 2.11
C PRO A 239 8.39 -2.70 1.10
N LEU A 240 7.24 -2.05 1.12
CA LEU A 240 6.97 -0.91 0.26
C LEU A 240 7.81 0.28 0.75
N ASN A 241 8.18 1.14 -0.19
CA ASN A 241 8.64 2.47 0.17
C ASN A 241 7.48 3.28 0.75
N ASP A 242 7.86 4.41 1.35
CA ASP A 242 6.89 5.42 1.76
C ASP A 242 6.52 6.32 0.58
N THR A 243 5.56 7.22 0.76
CA THR A 243 5.07 8.09 -0.33
C THR A 243 6.08 9.17 -0.74
N GLY A 244 7.06 9.47 0.11
CA GLY A 244 8.01 10.57 -0.09
C GLY A 244 7.58 11.91 0.51
N LEU A 245 6.33 12.07 0.92
CA LEU A 245 5.83 13.30 1.53
C LEU A 245 6.44 13.50 2.92
N THR A 246 7.07 14.66 3.13
CA THR A 246 7.70 15.04 4.40
C THR A 246 7.18 16.37 4.94
N LYS A 247 6.23 16.98 4.24
CA LYS A 247 5.62 18.28 4.55
C LYS A 247 4.12 18.13 4.73
N PHE A 248 3.52 19.07 5.43
CA PHE A 248 2.12 19.08 5.84
C PHE A 248 1.33 20.14 5.06
N PHE A 249 0.14 19.79 4.61
CA PHE A 249 -0.86 20.75 4.18
C PHE A 249 -1.44 21.51 5.39
N SER A 250 -1.73 22.81 5.25
CA SER A 250 -2.34 23.61 6.33
C SER A 250 -3.16 24.79 5.78
N ASP A 251 -4.04 25.37 6.60
CA ASP A 251 -4.75 26.62 6.30
C ASP A 251 -3.85 27.85 6.46
N ALA A 252 -2.63 27.70 6.97
CA ALA A 252 -1.69 28.82 7.10
C ALA A 252 -1.24 29.37 5.73
N SER A 253 -1.21 28.51 4.71
CA SER A 253 -0.87 28.89 3.33
C SER A 253 -1.55 27.95 2.34
N ASN A 254 -2.17 28.52 1.31
CA ASN A 254 -2.72 27.76 0.18
C ASN A 254 -1.71 27.57 -0.96
N THR A 255 -0.48 28.07 -0.81
CA THR A 255 0.59 27.95 -1.82
C THR A 255 1.80 27.16 -1.33
N GLU A 256 1.92 26.89 -0.03
CA GLU A 256 3.10 26.25 0.54
C GLU A 256 2.74 25.23 1.63
N ASN A 257 3.32 24.03 1.51
CA ASN A 257 3.26 23.02 2.56
C ASN A 257 4.16 23.43 3.74
N GLN A 258 3.71 23.14 4.96
CA GLN A 258 4.40 23.41 6.21
C GLN A 258 5.40 22.30 6.54
N THR A 259 6.45 22.64 7.28
CA THR A 259 7.46 21.70 7.75
C THR A 259 7.19 21.18 9.17
N GLU A 260 6.28 21.83 9.89
CA GLU A 260 5.83 21.41 11.22
C GLU A 260 4.39 20.89 11.15
N ASN A 261 4.09 19.89 11.98
CA ASN A 261 2.78 19.28 12.05
C ASN A 261 1.71 20.31 12.52
N PRO A 262 0.73 20.66 11.68
CA PRO A 262 -0.24 21.68 12.00
C PRO A 262 -1.45 21.08 12.72
N SER A 263 -2.13 21.89 13.55
CA SER A 263 -3.26 21.41 14.36
C SER A 263 -4.61 21.34 13.61
N ASP A 264 -4.69 21.97 12.44
CA ASP A 264 -5.90 22.10 11.62
C ASP A 264 -6.21 20.82 10.83
N TYR A 265 -5.17 20.12 10.37
CA TYR A 265 -5.27 18.86 9.64
C TYR A 265 -4.35 17.81 10.25
N PRO A 266 -4.73 17.23 11.41
CA PRO A 266 -3.96 16.15 12.02
C PRO A 266 -4.06 14.87 11.19
N GLY A 267 -3.05 14.03 11.29
CA GLY A 267 -3.05 12.69 10.71
C GLY A 267 -2.61 12.62 9.24
N GLN A 268 -1.81 13.58 8.78
CA GLN A 268 -1.27 13.59 7.43
C GLN A 268 -0.11 12.62 7.26
N ASP A 269 0.19 12.27 6.01
CA ASP A 269 1.21 11.29 5.62
C ASP A 269 2.56 11.56 6.31
N ALA A 270 3.06 12.79 6.23
CA ALA A 270 4.32 13.22 6.86
C ALA A 270 4.40 13.07 8.41
N MET A 271 3.32 12.62 9.07
CA MET A 271 3.32 12.31 10.51
C MET A 271 3.69 10.85 10.82
N TYR A 272 3.63 9.95 9.83
CA TYR A 272 3.68 8.51 10.04
C TYR A 272 4.44 7.82 8.93
N GLY A 273 5.01 6.67 9.27
CA GLY A 273 5.68 5.83 8.28
C GLY A 273 7.19 5.85 8.42
N LEU A 274 7.86 5.56 7.32
CA LEU A 274 9.29 5.41 7.21
C LEU A 274 10.00 6.77 7.11
N ASP A 275 9.32 7.82 6.63
CA ASP A 275 9.78 9.20 6.69
C ASP A 275 10.04 9.69 8.14
N VAL A 276 9.33 9.12 9.13
CA VAL A 276 9.54 9.36 10.57
C VAL A 276 10.49 8.34 11.20
N THR A 277 10.30 7.05 10.91
CA THR A 277 10.93 5.96 11.68
C THR A 277 12.26 5.47 11.13
N ASP A 278 12.50 5.63 9.82
CA ASP A 278 13.71 5.14 9.17
C ASP A 278 13.99 5.91 7.86
N LYS A 279 14.15 7.22 7.94
CA LYS A 279 14.35 8.06 6.75
C LYS A 279 15.68 7.82 6.03
N GLN A 280 15.71 8.09 4.73
CA GLN A 280 16.95 8.30 4.01
C GLN A 280 17.65 9.56 4.52
N ALA A 281 18.93 9.46 4.86
CA ALA A 281 19.64 10.55 5.53
C ALA A 281 19.72 11.84 4.69
N ASN A 282 19.69 11.73 3.36
CA ASN A 282 19.99 12.81 2.43
C ASN A 282 18.75 13.50 1.83
N THR A 283 17.66 12.75 1.60
CA THR A 283 16.37 13.25 1.09
C THR A 283 15.39 13.47 2.23
N GLY A 284 15.61 12.85 3.39
CA GLY A 284 14.79 13.03 4.58
C GLY A 284 13.43 12.32 4.51
N ASN A 285 13.14 11.59 3.44
CA ASN A 285 11.90 10.84 3.22
C ASN A 285 12.08 9.33 3.49
N GLY A 286 11.01 8.54 3.35
CA GLY A 286 10.98 7.13 3.76
C GLY A 286 11.64 6.11 2.83
N PHE A 287 12.11 6.54 1.66
CA PHE A 287 12.84 5.70 0.69
C PHE A 287 14.20 5.21 1.24
N LYS A 288 14.72 4.11 0.67
CA LYS A 288 16.11 3.65 0.91
C LYS A 288 16.79 3.19 -0.37
N PHE A 289 17.31 4.16 -1.11
CA PHE A 289 18.02 3.94 -2.34
C PHE A 289 19.53 3.98 -2.15
N LYS A 290 20.23 3.14 -2.93
CA LYS A 290 21.68 3.17 -3.09
C LYS A 290 22.06 3.15 -4.57
N LYS A 291 23.07 3.93 -4.93
CA LYS A 291 23.66 3.91 -6.27
C LYS A 291 24.55 2.69 -6.43
N LEU A 292 24.48 2.04 -7.58
CA LEU A 292 25.31 0.88 -7.93
C LEU A 292 26.14 1.17 -9.19
N ASP A 293 27.38 0.69 -9.20
CA ASP A 293 28.23 0.71 -10.40
C ASP A 293 27.80 -0.33 -11.46
N ALA A 294 28.52 -0.37 -12.58
CA ALA A 294 28.24 -1.30 -13.68
C ALA A 294 28.42 -2.79 -13.31
N GLN A 295 29.07 -3.09 -12.19
CA GLN A 295 29.26 -4.45 -11.65
C GLN A 295 28.28 -4.76 -10.51
N GLY A 296 27.42 -3.81 -10.12
CA GLY A 296 26.46 -3.96 -9.04
C GLY A 296 27.02 -3.72 -7.64
N ASN A 297 28.21 -3.12 -7.52
CA ASN A 297 28.77 -2.73 -6.23
C ASN A 297 28.17 -1.40 -5.77
N GLU A 298 27.98 -1.26 -4.46
CA GLU A 298 27.48 -0.03 -3.86
C GLU A 298 28.47 1.12 -4.05
N LEU A 299 27.94 2.27 -4.44
CA LEU A 299 28.67 3.52 -4.57
C LEU A 299 28.35 4.46 -3.41
N ALA A 300 29.23 5.43 -3.21
CA ALA A 300 28.94 6.55 -2.32
C ALA A 300 27.71 7.33 -2.83
N ASP A 301 26.94 7.89 -1.91
CA ASP A 301 25.71 8.60 -2.22
C ASP A 301 25.92 9.85 -3.10
N ASP A 302 27.09 10.48 -2.96
CA ASP A 302 27.55 11.62 -3.74
C ASP A 302 28.23 11.24 -5.07
N ALA A 303 28.25 9.96 -5.44
CA ALA A 303 28.73 9.53 -6.74
C ALA A 303 27.98 10.25 -7.88
N THR A 304 28.74 10.79 -8.82
CA THR A 304 28.21 11.57 -9.96
C THR A 304 27.75 10.69 -11.10
N GLU A 305 28.16 9.41 -11.12
CA GLU A 305 27.81 8.43 -12.14
C GLU A 305 27.49 7.08 -11.47
N TRP A 306 26.44 6.41 -11.94
CA TRP A 306 26.02 5.09 -11.49
C TRP A 306 25.18 4.43 -12.59
N SER A 307 25.11 3.10 -12.57
CA SER A 307 24.42 2.31 -13.60
C SER A 307 23.05 1.83 -13.15
N CYS A 308 22.85 1.59 -11.85
CA CYS A 308 21.57 1.15 -11.29
C CYS A 308 21.31 1.74 -9.92
N VAL A 309 20.07 1.62 -9.46
CA VAL A 309 19.65 2.01 -8.12
C VAL A 309 19.16 0.76 -7.39
N SER A 310 19.79 0.40 -6.27
CA SER A 310 19.26 -0.59 -5.35
C SER A 310 18.21 0.06 -4.47
N ASP A 311 17.06 -0.59 -4.33
CA ASP A 311 16.06 -0.28 -3.32
C ASP A 311 16.21 -1.27 -2.16
N GLU A 312 16.69 -0.79 -1.01
CA GLU A 312 16.91 -1.61 0.18
C GLU A 312 15.61 -1.94 0.94
N ARG A 313 14.49 -1.28 0.62
CA ARG A 313 13.17 -1.66 1.13
C ARG A 313 12.71 -2.93 0.44
N THR A 314 12.51 -2.84 -0.87
CA THR A 314 11.89 -3.91 -1.66
C THR A 314 12.88 -5.03 -2.02
N GLY A 315 14.19 -4.74 -1.99
CA GLY A 315 15.25 -5.61 -2.50
C GLY A 315 15.36 -5.61 -4.03
N LEU A 316 14.63 -4.72 -4.71
CA LEU A 316 14.65 -4.54 -6.15
C LEU A 316 15.85 -3.70 -6.58
N ILE A 317 16.29 -3.90 -7.82
CA ILE A 317 17.31 -3.09 -8.47
C ILE A 317 16.73 -2.50 -9.74
N TRP A 318 16.82 -1.18 -9.86
CA TRP A 318 16.22 -0.40 -10.93
C TRP A 318 17.25 0.06 -11.93
N GLU A 319 16.86 -0.01 -13.20
CA GLU A 319 17.65 0.50 -14.32
C GLU A 319 17.74 2.02 -14.24
N VAL A 320 18.91 2.60 -14.50
CA VAL A 320 19.07 4.05 -14.75
C VAL A 320 19.10 4.28 -16.26
N LYS A 321 18.18 5.12 -16.76
CA LYS A 321 18.08 5.46 -18.18
C LYS A 321 19.24 6.37 -18.62
N SER A 322 19.49 6.43 -19.93
CA SER A 322 20.49 7.30 -20.55
C SER A 322 19.85 8.45 -21.33
N THR A 323 20.55 9.58 -21.43
CA THR A 323 20.22 10.68 -22.35
C THR A 323 20.88 10.54 -23.72
N ASP A 324 21.83 9.62 -23.87
CA ASP A 324 22.47 9.31 -25.16
C ASP A 324 21.43 8.70 -26.11
N THR A 325 21.13 9.42 -27.21
CA THR A 325 20.14 9.01 -28.21
C THR A 325 20.54 7.77 -29.00
N SER A 326 21.82 7.38 -28.96
CA SER A 326 22.31 6.14 -29.57
C SER A 326 22.20 4.92 -28.64
N SER A 327 21.94 5.15 -27.34
CA SER A 327 21.82 4.08 -26.36
C SER A 327 20.49 3.36 -26.47
N ILE A 328 20.50 2.02 -26.32
CA ILE A 328 19.26 1.25 -26.16
C ILE A 328 18.53 1.61 -24.84
N GLN A 329 19.26 2.17 -23.86
CA GLN A 329 18.71 2.67 -22.60
C GLN A 329 18.26 4.13 -22.69
N HIS A 330 18.18 4.72 -23.90
CA HIS A 330 17.71 6.08 -24.07
C HIS A 330 16.32 6.26 -23.45
N LEU A 331 16.15 7.32 -22.65
CA LEU A 331 14.98 7.52 -21.80
C LEU A 331 13.66 7.64 -22.58
N ASP A 332 13.67 8.22 -23.78
CA ASP A 332 12.49 8.38 -24.64
C ASP A 332 12.37 7.28 -25.72
N ARG A 333 13.16 6.20 -25.64
CA ARG A 333 13.08 5.12 -26.62
C ARG A 333 11.77 4.36 -26.48
N LEU A 334 10.95 4.40 -27.54
CA LEU A 334 9.66 3.71 -27.60
C LEU A 334 9.82 2.23 -27.93
N PHE A 335 8.97 1.40 -27.33
CA PHE A 335 8.87 -0.03 -27.62
C PHE A 335 7.42 -0.45 -27.85
N ALA A 336 7.21 -1.35 -28.81
CA ALA A 336 5.97 -2.08 -28.92
C ALA A 336 5.93 -3.13 -27.79
N VAL A 337 4.78 -3.31 -27.15
CA VAL A 337 4.70 -4.21 -26.00
C VAL A 337 4.68 -5.67 -26.45
N GLU A 338 5.67 -6.41 -25.98
CA GLU A 338 5.76 -7.86 -26.08
C GLU A 338 6.09 -8.42 -24.71
N ILE A 339 5.29 -9.38 -24.26
CA ILE A 339 5.58 -10.15 -23.04
C ILE A 339 5.58 -11.62 -23.42
N LYS A 340 6.75 -12.24 -23.26
CA LYS A 340 6.97 -13.65 -23.57
C LYS A 340 5.89 -14.52 -22.91
N ASP A 341 5.38 -15.47 -23.68
CA ASP A 341 4.34 -16.42 -23.29
C ASP A 341 2.96 -15.82 -22.92
N ARG A 342 2.77 -14.49 -23.04
CA ARG A 342 1.49 -13.81 -22.78
C ARG A 342 0.83 -13.24 -24.04
N PHE A 343 1.54 -12.39 -24.78
CA PHE A 343 1.04 -11.85 -26.05
C PHE A 343 2.17 -11.27 -26.91
N LYS A 344 1.93 -11.21 -28.22
CA LYS A 344 2.83 -10.61 -29.20
C LYS A 344 2.32 -9.24 -29.64
N PRO A 345 3.20 -8.31 -30.04
CA PRO A 345 2.80 -6.97 -30.45
C PRO A 345 2.05 -7.01 -31.78
N HIS A 346 1.16 -6.05 -31.99
CA HIS A 346 0.59 -5.81 -33.31
C HIS A 346 1.67 -5.26 -34.26
N SER A 347 1.61 -5.63 -35.55
CA SER A 347 2.64 -5.23 -36.52
C SER A 347 2.67 -3.73 -36.80
N TYR A 348 1.54 -3.05 -36.62
CA TYR A 348 1.45 -1.59 -36.72
C TYR A 348 2.33 -0.91 -35.67
N ASP A 349 2.24 -1.32 -34.40
CA ASP A 349 3.03 -0.73 -33.30
C ASP A 349 4.53 -0.96 -33.51
N VAL A 350 4.90 -2.15 -33.99
CA VAL A 350 6.30 -2.47 -34.36
C VAL A 350 6.80 -1.56 -35.48
N SER A 351 5.94 -1.12 -36.40
CA SER A 351 6.31 -0.21 -37.49
C SER A 351 6.43 1.25 -37.08
N LEU A 352 5.79 1.64 -35.98
CA LEU A 352 5.80 3.01 -35.45
C LEU A 352 6.99 3.30 -34.53
N VAL A 353 7.57 2.26 -33.91
CA VAL A 353 8.70 2.45 -33.00
C VAL A 353 10.03 2.62 -33.73
N ASN A 354 10.90 3.47 -33.19
CA ASN A 354 12.14 3.95 -33.81
C ASN A 354 13.27 2.91 -33.94
N CYS A 355 12.99 1.60 -33.81
CA CYS A 355 14.00 0.55 -33.95
C CYS A 355 14.58 0.47 -35.38
N GLN A 356 13.81 0.88 -36.39
CA GLN A 356 14.29 0.94 -37.77
C GLN A 356 15.26 2.10 -38.00
N ALA A 357 15.02 3.24 -37.36
CA ALA A 357 15.89 4.41 -37.44
C ALA A 357 17.22 4.19 -36.70
N SER A 358 17.19 3.48 -35.57
CA SER A 358 18.39 3.09 -34.82
C SER A 358 19.14 1.90 -35.44
N GLY A 359 18.47 1.06 -36.22
CA GLY A 359 19.07 -0.05 -36.98
C GLY A 359 19.51 -1.24 -36.13
N ASP A 360 19.14 -1.28 -34.86
CA ASP A 360 19.53 -2.35 -33.91
C ASP A 360 18.55 -3.54 -33.88
N GLY A 361 17.35 -3.39 -34.44
CA GLY A 361 16.31 -4.43 -34.47
C GLY A 361 15.62 -4.69 -33.14
N ILE A 362 15.81 -3.82 -32.13
CA ILE A 362 15.21 -3.92 -30.79
C ILE A 362 13.96 -3.05 -30.75
N CYS A 363 12.84 -3.61 -31.21
CA CYS A 363 11.56 -2.93 -31.35
C CYS A 363 10.60 -3.18 -30.19
N THR A 364 10.77 -4.31 -29.47
CA THR A 364 9.80 -4.74 -28.46
C THR A 364 10.35 -4.73 -27.05
N THR A 365 9.46 -4.64 -26.05
CA THR A 365 9.86 -4.73 -24.64
C THR A 365 10.57 -6.05 -24.32
N GLN A 366 10.17 -7.16 -24.94
CA GLN A 366 10.84 -8.44 -24.73
C GLN A 366 12.25 -8.46 -25.34
N GLN A 367 12.43 -7.94 -26.57
CA GLN A 367 13.75 -7.83 -27.19
C GLN A 367 14.69 -6.93 -26.37
N TYR A 368 14.13 -5.86 -25.80
CA TYR A 368 14.89 -4.96 -24.92
C TYR A 368 15.33 -5.65 -23.62
N VAL A 369 14.41 -6.36 -22.97
CA VAL A 369 14.72 -7.18 -21.78
C VAL A 369 15.81 -8.22 -22.09
N ASP A 370 15.72 -8.90 -23.22
CA ASP A 370 16.69 -9.93 -23.63
C ASP A 370 18.09 -9.32 -23.85
N GLU A 371 18.18 -8.16 -24.50
CA GLU A 371 19.46 -7.48 -24.73
C GLU A 371 20.06 -6.91 -23.44
N ILE A 372 19.26 -6.31 -22.55
CA ILE A 372 19.76 -5.84 -21.24
C ILE A 372 20.26 -7.00 -20.38
N ASN A 373 19.56 -8.13 -20.37
CA ASN A 373 20.00 -9.35 -19.68
C ASN A 373 21.28 -9.94 -20.25
N LYS A 374 21.51 -9.80 -21.55
CA LYS A 374 22.76 -10.19 -22.22
C LYS A 374 23.91 -9.24 -21.89
N GLN A 375 23.64 -7.93 -21.79
CA GLN A 375 24.63 -6.92 -21.41
C GLN A 375 25.03 -7.01 -19.93
N LYS A 376 24.16 -7.60 -19.09
CA LYS A 376 24.38 -7.77 -17.66
C LYS A 376 24.70 -6.47 -16.93
N ILE A 377 23.94 -5.41 -17.23
CA ILE A 377 24.10 -4.14 -16.52
C ILE A 377 23.97 -4.38 -15.01
N CYS A 378 24.88 -3.77 -14.24
CA CYS A 378 25.02 -3.96 -12.79
C CYS A 378 25.28 -5.42 -12.38
N GLY A 379 25.85 -6.22 -13.28
CA GLY A 379 26.15 -7.63 -13.05
C GLY A 379 24.94 -8.57 -13.07
N LEU A 380 23.75 -8.11 -13.48
CA LEU A 380 22.48 -8.85 -13.36
C LEU A 380 21.93 -9.30 -14.71
N SER A 381 21.36 -10.51 -14.75
CA SER A 381 20.68 -11.08 -15.93
C SER A 381 19.21 -11.43 -15.69
N THR A 382 18.60 -10.82 -14.68
CA THR A 382 17.21 -11.07 -14.27
C THR A 382 16.33 -9.83 -14.45
N TRP A 383 16.68 -8.94 -15.37
CA TRP A 383 15.91 -7.77 -15.74
C TRP A 383 14.58 -8.18 -16.35
N ARG A 384 13.53 -7.46 -15.98
CA ARG A 384 12.17 -7.61 -16.49
C ARG A 384 11.43 -6.28 -16.45
N LEU A 385 10.27 -6.23 -17.08
CA LEU A 385 9.33 -5.14 -16.83
C LEU A 385 8.94 -5.13 -15.34
N PRO A 386 8.79 -3.96 -14.71
CA PRO A 386 8.24 -3.84 -13.38
C PRO A 386 6.74 -4.16 -13.41
N THR A 387 6.20 -4.62 -12.29
CA THR A 387 4.74 -4.59 -12.11
C THR A 387 4.27 -3.15 -11.92
N GLY A 388 2.96 -2.91 -12.09
CA GLY A 388 2.39 -1.59 -11.83
C GLY A 388 2.63 -1.11 -10.39
N HIS A 389 2.54 -2.01 -9.41
CA HIS A 389 2.79 -1.67 -8.00
C HIS A 389 4.26 -1.38 -7.72
N GLU A 390 5.19 -2.17 -8.28
CA GLU A 390 6.63 -1.90 -8.13
C GLU A 390 7.01 -0.53 -8.70
N LEU A 391 6.45 -0.15 -9.85
CA LEU A 391 6.69 1.19 -10.41
C LEU A 391 6.06 2.28 -9.53
N TYR A 392 4.83 2.07 -9.06
CA TYR A 392 4.15 3.03 -8.20
C TYR A 392 4.89 3.25 -6.87
N ASP A 393 5.48 2.18 -6.34
CA ASP A 393 6.22 2.18 -5.07
C ASP A 393 7.45 3.11 -5.10
N ILE A 394 8.04 3.38 -6.26
CA ILE A 394 9.19 4.29 -6.38
C ILE A 394 8.81 5.74 -6.75
N VAL A 395 7.51 6.06 -6.84
CA VAL A 395 7.04 7.42 -7.08
C VAL A 395 7.24 8.27 -5.83
N ASP A 396 8.04 9.31 -5.93
CA ASP A 396 8.31 10.25 -4.85
C ASP A 396 7.34 11.43 -4.93
N PHE A 397 6.25 11.36 -4.15
CA PHE A 397 5.26 12.44 -4.07
C PHE A 397 5.80 13.70 -3.38
N GLY A 398 6.96 13.62 -2.73
CA GLY A 398 7.68 14.75 -2.15
C GLY A 398 8.73 15.38 -3.07
N GLU A 399 9.00 14.82 -4.26
CA GLU A 399 9.97 15.39 -5.20
C GLU A 399 9.47 16.74 -5.75
N GLU A 400 10.36 17.73 -5.74
CA GLU A 400 10.13 19.11 -6.20
C GLU A 400 11.02 19.48 -7.40
N GLY A 401 11.98 18.62 -7.74
CA GLY A 401 12.87 18.76 -8.88
C GLY A 401 12.14 18.77 -10.21
N LYS A 402 12.59 19.63 -11.13
CA LYS A 402 12.00 19.81 -12.47
C LYS A 402 12.77 19.03 -13.54
N LEU A 403 12.03 18.47 -14.48
CA LEU A 403 12.53 17.94 -15.74
C LEU A 403 12.75 19.08 -16.76
N PRO A 404 13.43 18.83 -17.90
CA PRO A 404 13.75 19.86 -18.88
C PRO A 404 12.55 20.63 -19.46
N ASP A 405 11.37 20.02 -19.48
CA ASP A 405 10.12 20.63 -19.95
C ASP A 405 9.40 21.45 -18.86
N GLY A 406 9.97 21.55 -17.65
CA GLY A 406 9.40 22.28 -16.51
C GLY A 406 8.47 21.44 -15.62
N SER A 407 8.11 20.22 -16.05
CA SER A 407 7.31 19.29 -15.27
C SER A 407 8.04 18.84 -14.00
N ILE A 408 7.28 18.52 -12.94
CA ILE A 408 7.88 17.99 -11.70
C ILE A 408 8.17 16.50 -11.90
N ALA A 409 9.38 16.08 -11.58
CA ALA A 409 9.81 14.69 -11.70
C ALA A 409 8.96 13.74 -10.82
N GLY A 410 8.69 12.55 -11.34
CA GLY A 410 7.96 11.51 -10.61
C GLY A 410 8.80 10.70 -9.66
N LEU A 411 10.06 10.50 -10.04
CA LEU A 411 11.05 9.75 -9.27
C LEU A 411 12.12 10.71 -8.75
N SER A 412 12.79 10.34 -7.67
CA SER A 412 13.87 11.17 -7.11
C SER A 412 14.97 11.45 -8.14
N LEU A 413 15.21 12.72 -8.49
CA LEU A 413 16.26 13.10 -9.46
C LEU A 413 17.67 12.74 -9.00
N LYS A 414 17.86 12.56 -7.68
CA LYS A 414 19.14 12.13 -7.11
C LYS A 414 19.52 10.70 -7.48
N TYR A 415 18.56 9.83 -7.72
CA TYR A 415 18.77 8.40 -8.04
C TYR A 415 18.31 8.06 -9.46
N PHE A 416 17.28 8.73 -9.95
CA PHE A 416 16.67 8.56 -11.27
C PHE A 416 16.72 9.88 -12.06
N PRO A 417 17.92 10.33 -12.48
CA PRO A 417 18.12 11.65 -13.09
C PRO A 417 17.50 11.76 -14.48
N ASN A 418 17.32 10.62 -15.15
CA ASN A 418 16.85 10.53 -16.52
C ASN A 418 15.47 9.86 -16.53
N GLN A 419 14.42 10.65 -16.75
CA GLN A 419 13.02 10.24 -16.80
C GLN A 419 12.41 10.75 -18.11
N THR A 420 11.64 9.88 -18.78
CA THR A 420 10.94 10.25 -20.02
C THR A 420 10.02 11.44 -19.78
N ILE A 421 10.10 12.42 -20.68
CA ILE A 421 9.10 13.48 -20.83
C ILE A 421 8.18 13.21 -22.01
N GLY A 422 8.50 12.20 -22.84
CA GLY A 422 7.80 11.92 -24.09
C GLY A 422 8.22 12.86 -25.22
N THR A 423 8.11 12.40 -26.46
CA THR A 423 8.47 13.19 -27.65
C THR A 423 7.29 14.00 -28.17
N GLU A 424 7.56 15.21 -28.68
CA GLU A 424 6.55 16.22 -29.03
C GLU A 424 5.67 15.88 -30.25
N ASP A 425 6.13 15.03 -31.17
CA ASP A 425 5.63 15.14 -32.55
C ASP A 425 4.42 14.25 -32.91
N ASP A 426 4.12 13.17 -32.19
CA ASP A 426 3.02 12.26 -32.58
C ASP A 426 1.99 11.94 -31.48
N TYR A 427 2.32 12.14 -30.18
CA TYR A 427 1.53 11.55 -29.08
C TYR A 427 1.50 12.41 -27.79
N PRO A 428 0.60 13.40 -27.67
CA PRO A 428 0.58 14.37 -26.57
C PRO A 428 0.34 13.78 -25.15
N TYR A 429 -0.07 12.52 -25.07
CA TYR A 429 -0.31 11.78 -23.81
C TYR A 429 0.96 11.17 -23.18
N ILE A 430 2.08 11.14 -23.89
CA ILE A 430 3.37 10.65 -23.35
C ILE A 430 4.02 11.70 -22.43
N LYS A 431 3.50 12.94 -22.39
CA LYS A 431 3.92 14.07 -21.53
C LYS A 431 3.70 13.88 -20.02
N LYS A 432 3.57 12.64 -19.56
CA LYS A 432 3.29 12.23 -18.17
C LYS A 432 4.28 11.20 -17.63
N GLY A 433 5.40 11.00 -18.35
CA GLY A 433 6.44 10.06 -17.95
C GLY A 433 5.98 8.61 -17.91
N ILE A 434 5.00 8.25 -18.75
CA ILE A 434 4.46 6.89 -18.79
C ILE A 434 5.53 5.93 -19.30
N VAL A 435 5.67 4.80 -18.61
CA VAL A 435 6.56 3.70 -19.01
C VAL A 435 5.80 2.38 -18.95
N TRP A 436 6.17 1.42 -19.80
CA TRP A 436 5.60 0.08 -19.76
C TRP A 436 5.81 -0.61 -18.42
N THR A 437 4.74 -1.21 -17.91
CA THR A 437 4.75 -2.16 -16.78
C THR A 437 4.08 -3.46 -17.21
N ASP A 438 4.18 -4.51 -16.41
CA ASP A 438 3.53 -5.79 -16.64
C ASP A 438 2.02 -5.81 -16.25
N HIS A 439 1.40 -4.63 -16.08
CA HIS A 439 0.02 -4.49 -15.63
C HIS A 439 -0.96 -4.33 -16.80
N PHE A 440 -1.56 -5.46 -17.20
CA PHE A 440 -2.57 -5.51 -18.28
C PHE A 440 -3.83 -6.20 -17.79
N LEU A 441 -4.98 -5.68 -18.21
CA LEU A 441 -6.30 -6.23 -17.92
C LEU A 441 -7.03 -6.55 -19.23
N HIS A 442 -7.87 -7.59 -19.20
CA HIS A 442 -8.98 -7.72 -20.13
C HIS A 442 -10.10 -6.82 -19.59
N GLY A 443 -10.59 -5.89 -20.40
CA GLY A 443 -11.60 -4.93 -19.98
C GLY A 443 -12.95 -5.61 -19.75
N ASN A 444 -13.60 -5.29 -18.63
CA ASN A 444 -14.85 -5.94 -18.21
C ASN A 444 -16.13 -5.26 -18.74
N PHE A 445 -16.00 -4.20 -19.57
CA PHE A 445 -17.12 -3.27 -19.81
C PHE A 445 -17.80 -3.41 -21.19
N TYR A 446 -17.20 -4.11 -22.16
CA TYR A 446 -17.79 -4.35 -23.49
C TYR A 446 -17.43 -5.74 -24.05
N SER A 447 -18.11 -6.19 -25.10
CA SER A 447 -17.69 -7.38 -25.86
C SER A 447 -16.38 -7.05 -26.58
N GLU A 448 -15.25 -7.44 -26.01
CA GLU A 448 -13.94 -7.12 -26.56
C GLU A 448 -13.71 -7.86 -27.87
N ALA A 449 -13.27 -7.11 -28.88
CA ALA A 449 -12.76 -7.71 -30.10
C ALA A 449 -11.49 -8.50 -29.76
N LYS A 450 -11.36 -9.70 -30.32
CA LYS A 450 -10.20 -10.57 -30.12
C LYS A 450 -8.92 -9.79 -30.41
N GLY A 451 -8.01 -9.76 -29.44
CA GLY A 451 -6.69 -9.13 -29.58
C GLY A 451 -6.56 -7.70 -29.05
N LYS A 452 -7.63 -7.10 -28.48
CA LYS A 452 -7.53 -5.86 -27.68
C LYS A 452 -7.12 -6.17 -26.23
N LEU A 453 -6.24 -5.35 -25.65
CA LEU A 453 -5.85 -5.39 -24.24
C LEU A 453 -5.83 -3.97 -23.66
N TYR A 454 -5.99 -3.82 -22.35
CA TYR A 454 -5.86 -2.53 -21.68
C TYR A 454 -4.61 -2.49 -20.80
N PHE A 455 -3.73 -1.52 -21.10
CA PHE A 455 -2.59 -1.17 -20.28
C PHE A 455 -2.99 -0.21 -19.17
N TYR A 456 -2.68 -0.55 -17.93
CA TYR A 456 -2.91 0.33 -16.77
C TYR A 456 -1.65 1.14 -16.48
N ALA A 457 -1.56 2.31 -17.08
CA ALA A 457 -0.43 3.22 -16.95
C ALA A 457 -0.51 4.04 -15.67
N VAL A 458 0.66 4.34 -15.10
CA VAL A 458 0.83 5.34 -14.03
C VAL A 458 1.54 6.55 -14.63
N HIS A 459 1.01 7.73 -14.37
CA HIS A 459 1.64 9.00 -14.71
C HIS A 459 2.73 9.28 -13.67
N LEU A 460 3.99 9.25 -14.09
CA LEU A 460 5.11 9.54 -13.20
C LEU A 460 5.25 11.05 -12.98
N ASN A 461 5.24 11.83 -14.05
CA ASN A 461 5.58 13.26 -13.95
C ASN A 461 4.34 14.10 -13.60
N GLY A 462 4.54 15.10 -12.75
CA GLY A 462 3.52 16.11 -12.43
C GLY A 462 3.44 17.22 -13.48
N THR A 463 2.36 18.00 -13.51
CA THR A 463 2.27 19.23 -14.32
C THR A 463 3.06 20.37 -13.68
N ASP A 464 3.55 21.32 -14.49
CA ASP A 464 4.12 22.56 -13.97
C ASP A 464 3.03 23.33 -13.18
N PRO A 465 3.27 23.70 -11.91
CA PRO A 465 2.36 24.56 -11.15
C PRO A 465 2.07 25.92 -11.81
N SER A 466 2.93 26.37 -12.73
CA SER A 466 2.76 27.64 -13.46
C SER A 466 1.85 27.54 -14.69
N ASP A 467 1.57 26.33 -15.21
CA ASP A 467 0.58 26.09 -16.26
C ASP A 467 -0.88 26.09 -15.72
N LEU A 468 -1.05 26.30 -14.42
CA LEU A 468 -2.33 26.30 -13.70
C LEU A 468 -3.13 27.60 -13.88
N GLY A 469 -3.35 28.02 -15.13
CA GLY A 469 -4.13 29.21 -15.50
C GLY A 469 -5.63 29.20 -15.13
N SER A 470 -6.09 28.23 -14.34
CA SER A 470 -7.43 28.19 -13.75
C SER A 470 -7.32 27.45 -12.42
N GLY A 471 -8.00 27.92 -11.37
CA GLY A 471 -7.85 27.47 -9.97
C GLY A 471 -8.24 26.01 -9.65
N ALA A 472 -8.02 25.07 -10.57
CA ALA A 472 -8.11 23.64 -10.35
C ALA A 472 -6.69 23.04 -10.33
N VAL A 473 -6.32 22.44 -9.20
CA VAL A 473 -5.07 21.69 -9.05
C VAL A 473 -5.28 20.33 -9.72
N THR A 474 -4.72 20.12 -10.91
CA THR A 474 -4.72 18.78 -11.54
C THR A 474 -3.37 18.11 -11.24
N LEU A 475 -3.24 17.48 -10.06
CA LEU A 475 -2.08 16.64 -9.75
C LEU A 475 -2.11 15.40 -10.66
N THR A 476 -1.21 15.36 -11.65
CA THR A 476 -1.13 14.21 -12.59
C THR A 476 -0.17 13.12 -12.11
N ARG A 477 0.83 13.45 -11.28
CA ARG A 477 1.74 12.46 -10.67
C ARG A 477 0.97 11.44 -9.84
N GLY A 478 1.21 10.17 -10.08
CA GLY A 478 0.53 9.04 -9.45
C GLY A 478 -0.89 8.79 -9.95
N GLN A 479 -1.41 9.55 -10.93
CA GLN A 479 -2.67 9.21 -11.56
C GLN A 479 -2.52 7.98 -12.43
N SER A 480 -3.56 7.15 -12.45
CA SER A 480 -3.63 5.98 -13.32
C SER A 480 -4.56 6.21 -14.51
N ALA A 481 -4.16 5.73 -15.68
CA ALA A 481 -4.96 5.80 -16.91
C ALA A 481 -4.96 4.44 -17.63
N GLN A 482 -6.04 4.18 -18.36
CA GLN A 482 -6.17 2.99 -19.19
C GLN A 482 -5.92 3.35 -20.65
N TYR A 483 -5.04 2.58 -21.30
CA TYR A 483 -4.75 2.73 -22.72
C TYR A 483 -5.04 1.40 -23.42
N GLU A 484 -5.85 1.45 -24.47
CA GLU A 484 -6.13 0.29 -25.30
C GLU A 484 -4.93 0.00 -26.20
N ILE A 485 -4.45 -1.23 -26.21
CA ILE A 485 -3.34 -1.67 -27.04
C ILE A 485 -3.79 -2.84 -27.92
N TRP A 486 -3.13 -3.01 -29.06
CA TRP A 486 -3.41 -4.12 -29.97
C TRP A 486 -2.34 -5.19 -29.88
N THR A 487 -2.79 -6.44 -29.83
CA THR A 487 -1.91 -7.61 -29.99
C THR A 487 -1.87 -8.06 -31.45
N ASN A 488 -0.98 -9.01 -31.75
CA ASN A 488 -0.93 -9.67 -33.05
C ASN A 488 -2.23 -10.38 -33.47
N GLU A 489 -3.14 -10.64 -32.53
CA GLU A 489 -4.44 -11.26 -32.83
C GLU A 489 -5.50 -10.26 -33.27
N TYR A 490 -5.23 -8.96 -33.12
CA TYR A 490 -6.16 -7.92 -33.49
C TYR A 490 -6.22 -7.76 -35.01
N ALA A 491 -7.42 -7.85 -35.57
CA ALA A 491 -7.69 -7.51 -36.96
C ALA A 491 -8.09 -6.04 -37.03
N GLN A 492 -7.10 -5.15 -37.18
CA GLN A 492 -7.29 -3.71 -37.26
C GLN A 492 -8.36 -3.34 -38.29
N LEU A 493 -9.33 -2.51 -37.87
CA LEU A 493 -10.32 -1.94 -38.77
C LEU A 493 -9.73 -0.71 -39.48
N GLU A 494 -10.13 -0.45 -40.73
CA GLU A 494 -9.57 0.63 -41.57
C GLU A 494 -9.64 2.03 -40.94
N TRP A 495 -10.56 2.24 -39.99
CA TRP A 495 -10.78 3.52 -39.32
C TRP A 495 -10.10 3.64 -37.95
N GLU A 496 -9.53 2.56 -37.43
CA GLU A 496 -8.77 2.60 -36.17
C GLU A 496 -7.32 2.93 -36.47
N THR A 497 -6.82 4.01 -35.90
CA THR A 497 -5.48 4.54 -36.20
C THR A 497 -4.56 4.61 -35.00
N GLU A 498 -5.02 4.22 -33.81
CA GLU A 498 -4.28 4.43 -32.56
C GLU A 498 -4.15 3.15 -31.74
N SER A 499 -2.90 2.70 -31.59
CA SER A 499 -2.44 1.79 -30.55
C SER A 499 -1.15 2.36 -29.97
N TYR A 500 -0.96 2.17 -28.66
CA TYR A 500 0.00 2.97 -27.89
C TYR A 500 1.36 2.27 -27.79
N SER A 501 2.43 3.05 -27.94
CA SER A 501 3.82 2.65 -27.66
C SER A 501 4.44 3.59 -26.62
N PHE A 502 5.13 3.02 -25.63
CA PHE A 502 5.74 3.78 -24.54
C PHE A 502 7.22 3.42 -24.34
N PRO A 503 8.00 4.28 -23.67
CA PRO A 503 9.29 3.90 -23.12
C PRO A 503 9.17 2.85 -22.01
N THR A 504 10.30 2.35 -21.51
CA THR A 504 10.33 1.46 -20.35
C THR A 504 11.55 1.67 -19.46
N ARG A 505 11.42 1.29 -18.18
CA ARG A 505 12.49 1.17 -17.20
C ARG A 505 12.41 -0.22 -16.59
N LEU A 506 13.49 -0.98 -16.67
CA LEU A 506 13.49 -2.35 -16.16
C LEU A 506 13.78 -2.41 -14.65
N VAL A 507 13.35 -3.50 -14.04
CA VAL A 507 13.66 -3.88 -12.67
C VAL A 507 14.26 -5.29 -12.63
N ALA A 508 15.13 -5.55 -11.67
CA ALA A 508 15.79 -6.83 -11.43
C ALA A 508 15.77 -7.20 -9.94
N THR A 509 16.10 -8.45 -9.64
CA THR A 509 16.37 -8.94 -8.29
C THR A 509 17.78 -9.51 -8.26
N LYS A 510 18.49 -9.46 -7.12
CA LYS A 510 19.77 -10.17 -7.03
C LYS A 510 19.48 -11.67 -7.08
N GLU A 511 20.15 -12.41 -7.97
CA GLU A 511 20.13 -13.87 -7.94
C GLU A 511 20.58 -14.33 -6.55
N THR A 512 19.68 -14.96 -5.80
CA THR A 512 20.05 -15.64 -4.55
C THR A 512 20.83 -16.88 -4.96
N LYS A 513 22.14 -16.84 -4.73
CA LYS A 513 23.04 -17.99 -4.91
C LYS A 513 22.75 -19.11 -3.93
#